data_AF-A0AAU3G941-F1
#
_entry.id   AF-A0AAU3G941-F1
#
_cell.length_a   1.000
_cell.length_b   1.000
_cell.length_c   1.000
_cell.angle_alpha   90.00
_cell.angle_beta   90.00
_cell.angle_gamma   90.00
#
_symmetry.space_group_name_H-M   'P 1'
#
loop_
_entity.id
_entity.type
_entity.pdbx_description
1 polymer ?
#
loop_
_entity_poly.entity_id
_entity_poly.type
_entity_poly.pdbx_seq_one_letter_code
_entity_poly.pdbx_strand_id
1 'polypeptide(L)'
;MFRHFSMLAVSSTLFLSPVPSVPVPDGINQCVAPDDLPGQTLEQARLMLTDLPRNKITIQFDPEDYPAEPPSYVVGYRLSDCTTDYPYQKYTITLELGTKVPDLKRLPRGDAETALASARFGADPRPADAGADWTVTDQNPPPGTLVRYDSPVRFNLVSPSSPTPKVSTPRPSLVKVPKLKGLDTTKAEQRLSKAGLRIRLDPGSPRTGKISRQNPAAGTEVAKRTTVTVWLTRAPKSDGLGDDTDPLDGPATEAGAGSELVPVALVVAVLAALSLGLVFLVRPRGRKAPQRRKAPQRRKAPSPGDSIHCVAYPDPAPNLEIHPARSTASAGLPDIWVEPYADPGRQELREVVP
;
A
#
# COMPACT_ATOMS: atom_id res chain seq x y z
N MET A 1 -38.73 56.04 -102.90
CA MET A 1 -37.35 55.73 -102.49
C MET A 1 -37.35 55.32 -101.02
N PHE A 2 -37.38 54.01 -100.76
CA PHE A 2 -37.30 53.44 -99.41
C PHE A 2 -35.83 53.33 -99.00
N ARG A 3 -35.46 53.84 -97.83
CA ARG A 3 -34.16 53.57 -97.20
C ARG A 3 -34.35 52.56 -96.08
N HIS A 4 -33.76 51.37 -96.28
CA HIS A 4 -33.72 50.27 -95.32
C HIS A 4 -32.90 50.64 -94.08
N PHE A 5 -33.51 50.51 -92.91
CA PHE A 5 -32.82 50.39 -91.63
C PHE A 5 -32.51 48.90 -91.39
N SER A 6 -31.22 48.54 -91.41
CA SER A 6 -30.77 47.24 -90.90
C SER A 6 -30.70 47.29 -89.38
N MET A 7 -31.62 46.61 -88.71
CA MET A 7 -31.46 46.23 -87.30
C MET A 7 -30.76 44.88 -87.23
N LEU A 8 -29.55 44.87 -86.64
CA LEU A 8 -28.84 43.67 -86.22
C LEU A 8 -29.57 43.06 -85.00
N ALA A 9 -30.28 41.96 -85.23
CA ALA A 9 -30.80 41.11 -84.16
C ALA A 9 -29.65 40.27 -83.59
N VAL A 10 -29.12 40.69 -82.44
CA VAL A 10 -28.19 39.86 -81.65
C VAL A 10 -29.03 38.82 -80.91
N SER A 11 -29.08 37.62 -81.50
CA SER A 11 -29.72 36.44 -80.94
C SER A 11 -28.89 35.93 -79.76
N SER A 12 -29.20 36.40 -78.55
CA SER A 12 -28.65 35.87 -77.30
C SER A 12 -29.24 34.48 -77.03
N THR A 13 -28.57 33.44 -77.52
CA THR A 13 -28.84 32.07 -77.10
C THR A 13 -28.36 31.91 -75.66
N LEU A 14 -29.31 31.95 -74.72
CA LEU A 14 -29.09 31.48 -73.36
C LEU A 14 -28.75 29.99 -73.43
N PHE A 15 -27.46 29.66 -73.40
CA PHE A 15 -26.98 28.32 -73.11
C PHE A 15 -27.31 28.02 -71.64
N LEU A 16 -28.49 27.41 -71.43
CA LEU A 16 -28.84 26.72 -70.20
C LEU A 16 -27.87 25.55 -70.06
N SER A 17 -26.73 25.81 -69.42
CA SER A 17 -25.82 24.75 -69.02
C SER A 17 -26.60 23.85 -68.04
N PRO A 18 -26.63 22.52 -68.25
CA PRO A 18 -27.23 21.64 -67.27
C PRO A 18 -26.48 21.84 -65.95
N VAL A 19 -27.20 22.32 -64.93
CA VAL A 19 -26.71 22.33 -63.56
C VAL A 19 -26.28 20.89 -63.27
N PRO A 20 -25.02 20.62 -62.88
CA PRO A 20 -24.65 19.27 -62.48
C PRO A 20 -25.58 18.88 -61.35
N SER A 21 -26.38 17.84 -61.58
CA SER A 21 -27.22 17.23 -60.57
C SER A 21 -26.32 16.86 -59.40
N VAL A 22 -26.33 17.66 -58.33
CA VAL A 22 -25.78 17.23 -57.05
C VAL A 22 -26.50 15.91 -56.75
N PRO A 23 -25.79 14.79 -56.57
CA PRO A 23 -26.43 13.54 -56.20
C PRO A 23 -27.19 13.81 -54.90
N VAL A 24 -28.51 13.85 -54.98
CA VAL A 24 -29.38 13.80 -53.81
C VAL A 24 -29.05 12.46 -53.16
N PRO A 25 -28.57 12.41 -51.91
CA PRO A 25 -28.29 11.14 -51.26
C PRO A 25 -29.56 10.29 -51.30
N ASP A 26 -29.44 9.05 -51.78
CA ASP A 26 -30.53 8.08 -51.83
C ASP A 26 -31.04 7.81 -50.41
N GLY A 27 -32.04 8.58 -49.95
CA GLY A 27 -32.53 8.42 -48.58
C GLY A 27 -33.38 9.55 -48.02
N ILE A 28 -34.38 10.05 -48.73
CA ILE A 28 -35.37 11.01 -48.16
C ILE A 28 -36.17 10.47 -46.95
N ASN A 29 -35.99 9.19 -46.58
CA ASN A 29 -36.64 8.51 -45.47
C ASN A 29 -35.66 7.91 -44.44
N GLN A 30 -34.37 8.28 -44.46
CA GLN A 30 -33.41 7.73 -43.51
C GLN A 30 -33.06 8.77 -42.45
N CYS A 31 -33.27 8.40 -41.19
CA CYS A 31 -32.72 9.16 -40.07
C CYS A 31 -31.21 9.01 -40.10
N VAL A 32 -30.51 10.14 -40.08
CA VAL A 32 -29.06 10.17 -40.05
C VAL A 32 -28.63 10.97 -38.82
N ALA A 33 -27.75 10.39 -38.03
CA ALA A 33 -27.04 11.08 -36.97
C ALA A 33 -25.68 11.57 -37.51
N PRO A 34 -25.06 12.60 -36.89
CA PRO A 34 -23.73 13.05 -37.27
C PRO A 34 -22.70 11.93 -37.16
N ASP A 35 -21.84 11.78 -38.18
CA ASP A 35 -20.79 10.75 -38.19
C ASP A 35 -19.78 10.94 -37.05
N ASP A 36 -19.54 12.19 -36.65
CA ASP A 36 -18.58 12.57 -35.60
C ASP A 36 -19.16 12.48 -34.17
N LEU A 37 -20.34 11.87 -33.98
CA LEU A 37 -20.98 11.75 -32.67
C LEU A 37 -20.20 10.85 -31.69
N PRO A 38 -19.68 9.66 -32.08
CA PRO A 38 -18.85 8.85 -31.20
C PRO A 38 -17.51 9.53 -30.87
N GLY A 39 -17.05 9.36 -29.63
CA GLY A 39 -15.83 9.98 -29.11
C GLY A 39 -16.03 11.37 -28.50
N GLN A 40 -17.18 12.01 -28.74
CA GLN A 40 -17.50 13.32 -28.16
C GLN A 40 -17.87 13.21 -26.69
N THR A 41 -17.66 14.30 -25.95
CA THR A 41 -18.26 14.44 -24.62
C THR A 41 -19.78 14.55 -24.73
N LEU A 42 -20.50 14.16 -23.68
CA LEU A 42 -21.96 14.25 -23.65
C LEU A 42 -22.47 15.67 -23.95
N GLU A 43 -21.79 16.70 -23.45
CA GLU A 43 -22.16 18.09 -23.69
C GLU A 43 -21.97 18.49 -25.16
N GLN A 44 -20.86 18.07 -25.79
CA GLN A 44 -20.65 18.30 -27.23
C GLN A 44 -21.68 17.54 -28.08
N ALA A 45 -21.97 16.29 -27.74
CA ALA A 45 -22.98 15.51 -28.44
C ALA A 45 -24.38 16.16 -28.35
N ARG A 46 -24.75 16.72 -27.18
CA ARG A 46 -25.99 17.48 -27.00
C ARG A 46 -26.04 18.71 -27.90
N LEU A 47 -24.95 19.46 -28.00
CA LEU A 47 -24.87 20.62 -28.89
C LEU A 47 -25.01 20.20 -30.37
N MET A 48 -24.29 19.15 -30.79
CA MET A 48 -24.38 18.62 -32.16
C MET A 48 -25.79 18.18 -32.52
N LEU A 49 -26.51 17.52 -31.61
CA LEU A 49 -27.88 17.07 -31.85
C LEU A 49 -28.91 18.20 -31.81
N THR A 50 -28.63 19.27 -31.05
CA THR A 50 -29.51 20.46 -30.98
C THR A 50 -29.41 21.33 -32.23
N ASP A 51 -28.24 21.34 -32.88
CA ASP A 51 -27.99 22.14 -34.10
C ASP A 51 -28.60 21.54 -35.37
N LEU A 52 -29.12 20.30 -35.32
CA LEU A 52 -29.66 19.63 -36.50
C LEU A 52 -30.96 20.30 -36.99
N PRO A 53 -30.94 20.92 -38.19
CA PRO A 53 -32.11 21.61 -38.71
C PRO A 53 -33.20 20.60 -39.09
N ARG A 54 -34.45 20.94 -38.77
CA ARG A 54 -35.66 20.22 -39.18
C ARG A 54 -35.79 18.78 -38.64
N ASN A 55 -35.22 18.47 -37.48
CA ASN A 55 -35.44 17.19 -36.81
C ASN A 55 -36.06 17.38 -35.42
N LYS A 56 -37.02 16.53 -35.05
CA LYS A 56 -37.54 16.41 -33.69
C LYS A 56 -36.92 15.17 -33.05
N ILE A 57 -35.79 15.37 -32.38
CA ILE A 57 -34.96 14.30 -31.83
C ILE A 57 -35.31 14.09 -30.36
N THR A 58 -35.61 12.85 -29.98
CA THR A 58 -35.67 12.43 -28.58
C THR A 58 -34.35 11.79 -28.20
N ILE A 59 -33.66 12.30 -27.19
CA ILE A 59 -32.37 11.76 -26.74
C ILE A 59 -32.59 10.84 -25.54
N GLN A 60 -32.08 9.62 -25.63
CA GLN A 60 -32.02 8.63 -24.56
C GLN A 60 -30.56 8.25 -24.28
N PHE A 61 -30.29 7.72 -23.09
CA PHE A 61 -28.96 7.34 -22.64
C PHE A 61 -28.93 5.86 -22.25
N ASP A 62 -27.87 5.15 -22.63
CA ASP A 62 -27.61 3.76 -22.25
C ASP A 62 -26.19 3.66 -21.65
N PRO A 63 -26.03 3.50 -20.32
CA PRO A 63 -27.10 3.42 -19.31
C PRO A 63 -27.80 4.75 -19.05
N GLU A 64 -29.02 4.70 -18.51
CA GLU A 64 -29.77 5.90 -18.09
C GLU A 64 -29.16 6.57 -16.85
N ASP A 65 -28.61 5.77 -15.94
CA ASP A 65 -27.85 6.20 -14.77
C ASP A 65 -26.36 6.18 -15.09
N TYR A 66 -25.76 7.36 -15.22
CA TYR A 66 -24.35 7.54 -15.53
C TYR A 66 -23.72 8.63 -14.65
N PRO A 67 -22.43 8.50 -14.31
CA PRO A 67 -21.76 9.49 -13.49
C PRO A 67 -21.55 10.80 -14.27
N ALA A 68 -21.70 11.93 -13.57
CA ALA A 68 -21.34 13.24 -14.10
C ALA A 68 -19.81 13.42 -14.20
N GLU A 69 -19.08 12.77 -13.29
CA GLU A 69 -17.61 12.81 -13.23
C GLU A 69 -17.01 11.40 -13.14
N PRO A 70 -15.94 11.09 -13.90
CA PRO A 70 -15.34 11.88 -14.98
C PRO A 70 -16.32 12.10 -16.14
N PRO A 71 -16.08 13.05 -17.07
CA PRO A 71 -17.02 13.36 -18.14
C PRO A 71 -17.38 12.09 -18.92
N SER A 72 -18.69 11.91 -19.13
CA SER A 72 -19.21 10.83 -19.97
C SER A 72 -18.97 11.14 -21.45
N TYR A 73 -18.65 10.11 -22.21
CA TYR A 73 -18.42 10.16 -23.65
C TYR A 73 -19.43 9.28 -24.38
N VAL A 74 -19.74 9.63 -25.63
CA VAL A 74 -20.54 8.80 -26.52
C VAL A 74 -19.62 7.74 -27.12
N VAL A 75 -19.87 6.47 -26.84
CA VAL A 75 -19.13 5.33 -27.43
C VAL A 75 -19.74 4.92 -28.76
N GLY A 76 -21.06 5.03 -28.84
CA GLY A 76 -21.86 4.69 -30.01
C GLY A 76 -23.27 5.21 -29.84
N TYR A 77 -24.13 4.90 -30.81
CA TYR A 77 -25.54 5.27 -30.74
C TYR A 77 -26.40 4.27 -31.50
N ARG A 78 -27.68 4.23 -31.15
CA ARG A 78 -28.73 3.53 -31.90
C ARG A 78 -29.84 4.51 -32.26
N LEU A 79 -30.35 4.38 -33.48
CA LEU A 79 -31.51 5.13 -33.95
C LEU A 79 -32.76 4.24 -33.90
N SER A 80 -33.86 4.77 -33.39
CA SER A 80 -35.17 4.12 -33.38
C SER A 80 -36.28 5.12 -33.70
N ASP A 81 -37.50 4.61 -33.90
CA ASP A 81 -38.71 5.41 -34.09
C ASP A 81 -38.65 6.41 -35.25
N CYS A 82 -37.92 6.03 -36.29
CA CYS A 82 -37.73 6.82 -37.50
C CYS A 82 -39.03 7.03 -38.26
N THR A 83 -39.58 8.24 -38.13
CA THR A 83 -40.83 8.64 -38.77
C THR A 83 -40.67 10.02 -39.41
N THR A 84 -41.39 10.22 -40.52
CA THR A 84 -41.46 11.53 -41.18
C THR A 84 -42.76 12.22 -40.76
N ASP A 85 -42.64 13.38 -40.12
CA ASP A 85 -43.74 14.26 -39.72
C ASP A 85 -43.54 15.62 -40.43
N TYR A 86 -43.89 15.66 -41.73
CA TYR A 86 -43.52 16.73 -42.66
C TYR A 86 -43.81 18.13 -42.06
N PRO A 87 -42.83 19.07 -42.08
CA PRO A 87 -41.54 19.03 -42.78
C PRO A 87 -40.38 18.45 -41.96
N TYR A 88 -40.65 17.80 -40.82
CA TYR A 88 -39.65 17.32 -39.88
C TYR A 88 -39.46 15.80 -39.96
N GLN A 89 -38.26 15.32 -39.64
CA GLN A 89 -38.09 13.93 -39.26
C GLN A 89 -38.13 13.82 -37.74
N LYS A 90 -38.83 12.80 -37.22
CA LYS A 90 -38.88 12.51 -35.80
C LYS A 90 -38.24 11.15 -35.57
N TYR A 91 -37.29 11.09 -34.65
CA TYR A 91 -36.65 9.84 -34.25
C TYR A 91 -36.09 9.93 -32.84
N THR A 92 -35.85 8.76 -32.26
CA THR A 92 -35.18 8.62 -30.97
C THR A 92 -33.73 8.21 -31.23
N ILE A 93 -32.79 8.87 -30.56
CA ILE A 93 -31.39 8.46 -30.53
C ILE A 93 -31.02 8.02 -29.12
N THR A 94 -30.63 6.76 -28.99
CA THR A 94 -30.08 6.23 -27.74
C THR A 94 -28.56 6.30 -27.81
N LEU A 95 -27.96 7.16 -26.99
CA LEU A 95 -26.51 7.29 -26.90
C LEU A 95 -25.96 6.22 -25.96
N GLU A 96 -25.04 5.40 -26.46
CA GLU A 96 -24.30 4.46 -25.63
C GLU A 96 -23.17 5.22 -24.94
N LEU A 97 -23.25 5.32 -23.63
CA LEU A 97 -22.32 6.10 -22.83
C LEU A 97 -21.19 5.24 -22.28
N GLY A 98 -20.06 5.89 -22.07
CA GLY A 98 -18.88 5.28 -21.49
C GLY A 98 -17.85 6.31 -21.08
N THR A 99 -16.69 5.80 -20.65
CA THR A 99 -15.56 6.64 -20.28
C THR A 99 -14.24 6.00 -20.70
N LYS A 100 -13.14 6.70 -20.44
CA LYS A 100 -11.81 6.20 -20.76
C LYS A 100 -11.33 5.24 -19.67
N VAL A 101 -10.84 4.07 -20.07
CA VAL A 101 -10.29 3.07 -19.16
C VAL A 101 -9.10 3.68 -18.39
N PRO A 102 -9.09 3.66 -17.05
CA PRO A 102 -7.98 4.20 -16.26
C PRO A 102 -6.69 3.38 -16.45
N ASP A 103 -5.54 4.00 -16.15
CA ASP A 103 -4.27 3.27 -16.08
C ASP A 103 -4.12 2.58 -14.73
N LEU A 104 -4.17 1.26 -14.76
CA LEU A 104 -4.03 0.39 -13.59
C LEU A 104 -2.59 -0.08 -13.40
N LYS A 105 -1.69 0.10 -14.37
CA LYS A 105 -0.35 -0.50 -14.31
C LYS A 105 0.40 -0.02 -13.08
N ARG A 106 1.02 -0.97 -12.38
CA ARG A 106 1.76 -0.76 -11.13
C ARG A 106 0.90 -0.37 -9.91
N LEU A 107 -0.42 -0.30 -10.05
CA LEU A 107 -1.30 -0.16 -8.89
C LEU A 107 -1.42 -1.50 -8.13
N PRO A 108 -1.55 -1.46 -6.80
CA PRO A 108 -2.06 -2.59 -6.03
C PRO A 108 -3.48 -2.97 -6.48
N ARG A 109 -3.85 -4.25 -6.38
CA ARG A 109 -5.18 -4.76 -6.74
C ARG A 109 -6.30 -3.94 -6.10
N GLY A 110 -6.21 -3.63 -4.80
CA GLY A 110 -7.25 -2.86 -4.11
C GLY A 110 -7.43 -1.45 -4.68
N ASP A 111 -6.32 -0.78 -5.02
CA ASP A 111 -6.36 0.56 -5.62
C ASP A 111 -6.89 0.51 -7.07
N ALA A 112 -6.52 -0.54 -7.81
CA ALA A 112 -7.01 -0.77 -9.17
C ALA A 112 -8.53 -1.02 -9.19
N GLU A 113 -9.04 -1.86 -8.29
CA GLU A 113 -10.49 -2.11 -8.15
C GLU A 113 -11.24 -0.83 -7.76
N THR A 114 -10.67 -0.01 -6.88
CA THR A 114 -11.23 1.29 -6.51
C THR A 114 -11.29 2.24 -7.71
N ALA A 115 -10.19 2.35 -8.48
CA ALA A 115 -10.13 3.18 -9.67
C ALA A 115 -11.14 2.75 -10.75
N LEU A 116 -11.32 1.44 -10.96
CA LEU A 116 -12.32 0.90 -11.87
C LEU A 116 -13.75 1.18 -11.38
N ALA A 117 -14.02 0.99 -10.08
CA ALA A 117 -15.33 1.27 -9.50
C ALA A 117 -15.71 2.75 -9.63
N SER A 118 -14.78 3.68 -9.36
CA SER A 118 -14.99 5.12 -9.55
C SER A 118 -15.25 5.51 -11.00
N ALA A 119 -14.72 4.75 -11.96
CA ALA A 119 -14.94 4.95 -13.39
C ALA A 119 -16.10 4.13 -13.97
N ARG A 120 -16.89 3.43 -13.13
CA ARG A 120 -17.99 2.52 -13.53
C ARG A 120 -17.55 1.44 -14.53
N PHE A 121 -16.43 0.80 -14.25
CA PHE A 121 -15.97 -0.41 -14.95
C PHE A 121 -16.04 -1.65 -14.06
N GLY A 122 -16.28 -2.81 -14.68
CA GLY A 122 -16.18 -4.10 -14.01
C GLY A 122 -14.73 -4.53 -13.84
N ALA A 123 -14.39 -5.16 -12.72
CA ALA A 123 -13.06 -5.72 -12.48
C ALA A 123 -12.99 -7.23 -12.82
N ASP A 124 -12.04 -7.64 -13.67
CA ASP A 124 -11.71 -9.06 -13.95
C ASP A 124 -10.23 -9.34 -13.63
N PRO A 125 -9.86 -9.46 -12.35
CA PRO A 125 -8.48 -9.72 -11.92
C PRO A 125 -8.00 -11.12 -12.30
N ARG A 126 -6.74 -11.23 -12.72
CA ARG A 126 -6.07 -12.50 -13.06
C ARG A 126 -4.76 -12.66 -12.29
N PRO A 127 -4.63 -13.64 -11.38
CA PRO A 127 -5.65 -14.63 -11.00
C PRO A 127 -6.73 -14.02 -10.08
N ALA A 128 -7.91 -14.64 -10.04
CA ALA A 128 -9.05 -14.12 -9.29
C ALA A 128 -8.85 -14.15 -7.75
N ASP A 129 -8.00 -15.06 -7.26
CA ASP A 129 -7.64 -15.26 -5.86
C ASP A 129 -6.41 -14.42 -5.40
N ALA A 130 -5.93 -13.49 -6.24
CA ALA A 130 -4.82 -12.61 -5.91
C ALA A 130 -5.08 -11.77 -4.64
N GLY A 131 -4.04 -11.49 -3.86
CA GLY A 131 -4.13 -10.59 -2.70
C GLY A 131 -4.35 -9.13 -3.09
N ALA A 132 -4.91 -8.33 -2.18
CA ALA A 132 -5.15 -6.89 -2.40
C ALA A 132 -3.85 -6.09 -2.64
N ASP A 133 -2.70 -6.61 -2.18
CA ASP A 133 -1.35 -6.07 -2.32
C ASP A 133 -0.63 -6.53 -3.61
N TRP A 134 -1.26 -7.38 -4.43
CA TRP A 134 -0.70 -7.81 -5.71
C TRP A 134 -0.69 -6.66 -6.70
N THR A 135 0.35 -6.58 -7.51
CA THR A 135 0.58 -5.45 -8.41
C THR A 135 0.09 -5.77 -9.81
N VAL A 136 -0.64 -4.84 -10.42
CA VAL A 136 -1.07 -4.95 -11.82
C VAL A 136 0.14 -4.81 -12.76
N THR A 137 0.33 -5.80 -13.61
CA THR A 137 1.40 -5.86 -14.62
C THR A 137 0.89 -5.52 -16.01
N ASP A 138 -0.35 -5.88 -16.30
CA ASP A 138 -0.97 -5.68 -17.59
C ASP A 138 -2.48 -5.51 -17.45
N GLN A 139 -3.09 -4.81 -18.41
CA GLN A 139 -4.53 -4.61 -18.48
C GLN A 139 -5.03 -4.68 -19.91
N ASN A 140 -6.27 -5.12 -20.07
CA ASN A 140 -7.00 -5.09 -21.32
C ASN A 140 -8.47 -4.76 -21.04
N PRO A 141 -9.04 -3.71 -21.67
CA PRO A 141 -8.43 -2.82 -22.68
C PRO A 141 -7.28 -1.93 -22.15
N PRO A 142 -6.41 -1.39 -23.03
CA PRO A 142 -5.28 -0.55 -22.61
C PRO A 142 -5.76 0.79 -22.02
N PRO A 143 -4.91 1.48 -21.23
CA PRO A 143 -5.25 2.76 -20.65
C PRO A 143 -5.69 3.79 -21.70
N GLY A 144 -6.68 4.61 -21.37
CA GLY A 144 -7.23 5.65 -22.24
C GLY A 144 -8.22 5.16 -23.30
N THR A 145 -8.42 3.86 -23.45
CA THR A 145 -9.41 3.30 -24.38
C THR A 145 -10.81 3.74 -23.98
N LEU A 146 -11.60 4.28 -24.91
CA LEU A 146 -12.99 4.62 -24.67
C LEU A 146 -13.85 3.36 -24.77
N VAL A 147 -14.55 3.02 -23.69
CA VAL A 147 -15.38 1.81 -23.60
C VAL A 147 -16.68 2.13 -22.86
N ARG A 148 -17.75 1.41 -23.18
CA ARG A 148 -19.05 1.52 -22.50
C ARG A 148 -18.92 1.28 -21.00
N TYR A 149 -19.77 1.95 -20.23
CA TYR A 149 -19.90 1.68 -18.79
C TYR A 149 -20.21 0.21 -18.50
N ASP A 150 -19.83 -0.22 -17.31
CA ASP A 150 -19.99 -1.56 -16.76
C ASP A 150 -19.26 -2.68 -17.55
N SER A 151 -18.47 -2.31 -18.57
CA SER A 151 -17.62 -3.24 -19.31
C SER A 151 -16.52 -3.81 -18.41
N PRO A 152 -16.20 -5.11 -18.52
CA PRO A 152 -15.15 -5.73 -17.72
C PRO A 152 -13.76 -5.32 -18.23
N VAL A 153 -12.92 -4.84 -17.31
CA VAL A 153 -11.49 -4.61 -17.53
C VAL A 153 -10.74 -5.77 -16.92
N ARG A 154 -10.10 -6.57 -17.78
CA ARG A 154 -9.24 -7.68 -17.36
C ARG A 154 -7.85 -7.17 -17.03
N PHE A 155 -7.27 -7.58 -15.91
CA PHE A 155 -5.91 -7.18 -15.55
C PHE A 155 -5.12 -8.31 -14.89
N ASN A 156 -3.85 -8.44 -15.27
CA ASN A 156 -2.94 -9.46 -14.77
C ASN A 156 -2.19 -8.94 -13.55
N LEU A 157 -2.13 -9.76 -12.51
CA LEU A 157 -1.56 -9.46 -11.21
C LEU A 157 -0.34 -10.34 -10.97
N VAL A 158 0.69 -9.74 -10.38
CA VAL A 158 1.84 -10.46 -9.84
C VAL A 158 1.85 -10.30 -8.33
N SER A 159 2.12 -11.39 -7.62
CA SER A 159 2.32 -11.31 -6.18
C SER A 159 3.46 -10.35 -5.88
N PRO A 160 3.37 -9.55 -4.80
CA PRO A 160 4.57 -8.90 -4.32
C PRO A 160 5.54 -10.04 -4.06
N SER A 161 6.64 -10.07 -4.81
CA SER A 161 7.73 -11.01 -4.60
C SER A 161 7.96 -10.99 -3.10
N SER A 162 7.53 -12.05 -2.40
CA SER A 162 7.83 -12.20 -0.98
C SER A 162 9.33 -11.97 -0.92
N PRO A 163 9.84 -10.96 -0.20
CA PRO A 163 11.26 -10.93 0.05
C PRO A 163 11.49 -12.26 0.75
N THR A 164 12.03 -13.24 0.02
CA THR A 164 12.57 -14.45 0.63
C THR A 164 13.32 -13.93 1.83
N PRO A 165 12.99 -14.36 3.07
CA PRO A 165 13.73 -13.90 4.22
C PRO A 165 15.18 -14.18 3.85
N LYS A 166 15.96 -13.12 3.58
CA LYS A 166 17.39 -13.23 3.38
C LYS A 166 17.80 -14.09 4.55
N VAL A 167 18.21 -15.31 4.28
CA VAL A 167 18.80 -16.16 5.31
C VAL A 167 20.10 -15.43 5.61
N SER A 168 20.01 -14.43 6.49
CA SER A 168 21.11 -13.93 7.27
C SER A 168 21.53 -15.15 8.06
N THR A 169 22.42 -15.94 7.46
CA THR A 169 23.24 -16.90 8.19
C THR A 169 23.76 -16.10 9.38
N PRO A 170 23.36 -16.42 10.63
CA PRO A 170 23.81 -15.63 11.76
C PRO A 170 25.34 -15.66 11.74
N ARG A 171 25.96 -14.49 11.57
CA ARG A 171 27.42 -14.36 11.65
C ARG A 171 27.83 -15.03 12.97
N PRO A 172 28.65 -16.10 12.94
CA PRO A 172 28.96 -16.84 14.16
C PRO A 172 29.55 -15.88 15.17
N SER A 173 29.07 -15.94 16.43
CA SER A 173 29.67 -15.19 17.52
C SER A 173 31.11 -15.69 17.70
N LEU A 174 32.06 -14.89 17.21
CA LEU A 174 33.48 -15.17 17.34
C LEU A 174 33.97 -14.75 18.74
N VAL A 175 34.90 -15.52 19.30
CA VAL A 175 35.61 -15.22 20.54
C VAL A 175 37.10 -15.38 20.29
N LYS A 176 37.91 -14.52 20.90
CA LYS A 176 39.37 -14.60 20.84
C LYS A 176 39.89 -15.75 21.70
N VAL A 177 40.74 -16.58 21.11
CA VAL A 177 41.42 -17.66 21.84
C VAL A 177 42.43 -17.06 22.83
N PRO A 178 42.33 -17.36 24.15
CA PRO A 178 43.26 -16.86 25.14
C PRO A 178 44.65 -17.52 25.04
N LYS A 179 45.68 -16.85 25.59
CA LYS A 179 47.05 -17.40 25.72
C LYS A 179 47.10 -18.40 26.88
N LEU A 180 47.48 -19.65 26.57
CA LEU A 180 47.54 -20.79 27.50
C LEU A 180 48.96 -21.28 27.77
N LYS A 181 49.94 -20.87 26.96
CA LYS A 181 51.35 -21.27 27.12
C LYS A 181 51.88 -20.96 28.53
N GLY A 182 52.47 -21.95 29.18
CA GLY A 182 53.03 -21.87 30.55
C GLY A 182 52.06 -22.19 31.69
N LEU A 183 50.76 -22.34 31.39
CA LEU A 183 49.75 -22.72 32.39
C LEU A 183 49.71 -24.24 32.60
N ASP A 184 49.21 -24.64 33.77
CA ASP A 184 48.74 -26.01 34.02
C ASP A 184 47.38 -26.24 33.32
N THR A 185 46.98 -27.51 33.19
CA THR A 185 45.73 -27.90 32.51
C THR A 185 44.49 -27.31 33.18
N THR A 186 44.45 -27.29 34.51
CA THR A 186 43.31 -26.77 35.29
C THR A 186 43.09 -25.27 35.08
N LYS A 187 44.15 -24.45 35.15
CA LYS A 187 44.05 -23.00 34.88
C LYS A 187 43.73 -22.72 33.42
N ALA A 188 44.24 -23.53 32.49
CA ALA A 188 43.93 -23.40 31.08
C ALA A 188 42.46 -23.70 30.75
N GLU A 189 41.90 -24.74 31.36
CA GLU A 189 40.49 -25.10 31.24
C GLU A 189 39.57 -23.99 31.77
N GLN A 190 39.88 -23.43 32.94
CA GLN A 190 39.15 -22.29 33.50
C GLN A 190 39.18 -21.08 32.57
N ARG A 191 40.36 -20.79 31.98
CA ARG A 191 40.54 -19.64 31.08
C ARG A 191 39.80 -19.81 29.76
N LEU A 192 39.78 -21.02 29.20
CA LEU A 192 39.02 -21.35 27.99
C LEU A 192 37.50 -21.36 28.25
N SER A 193 37.07 -21.89 29.39
CA SER A 193 35.64 -21.92 29.76
C SER A 193 35.06 -20.52 29.93
N LYS A 194 35.83 -19.57 30.50
CA LYS A 194 35.46 -18.14 30.57
C LYS A 194 35.28 -17.51 29.17
N ALA A 195 36.04 -17.97 28.18
CA ALA A 195 35.90 -17.57 26.78
C ALA A 195 34.83 -18.38 26.01
N GLY A 196 34.17 -19.34 26.65
CA GLY A 196 33.19 -20.22 26.01
C GLY A 196 33.81 -21.20 25.00
N LEU A 197 35.08 -21.56 25.19
CA LEU A 197 35.84 -22.49 24.37
C LEU A 197 36.05 -23.82 25.12
N ARG A 198 36.35 -24.90 24.39
CA ARG A 198 36.62 -26.22 24.96
C ARG A 198 38.10 -26.55 24.89
N ILE A 199 38.62 -27.29 25.86
CA ILE A 199 40.01 -27.78 25.85
C ILE A 199 40.06 -29.23 25.34
N ARG A 200 41.10 -29.57 24.58
CA ARG A 200 41.46 -30.95 24.23
C ARG A 200 42.95 -31.13 24.45
N LEU A 201 43.33 -32.17 25.19
CA LEU A 201 44.73 -32.55 25.32
C LEU A 201 45.15 -33.38 24.11
N ASP A 202 46.34 -33.09 23.58
CA ASP A 202 46.94 -33.91 22.53
C ASP A 202 47.30 -35.31 23.08
N PRO A 203 47.00 -36.41 22.36
CA PRO A 203 47.28 -37.78 22.81
C PRO A 203 48.76 -38.06 23.11
N GLY A 204 49.69 -37.34 22.48
CA GLY A 204 51.14 -37.46 22.72
C GLY A 204 51.65 -36.66 23.91
N SER A 205 50.79 -35.98 24.67
CA SER A 205 51.19 -35.18 25.82
C SER A 205 51.45 -36.02 27.07
N PRO A 206 52.43 -35.64 27.93
CA PRO A 206 52.64 -36.27 29.22
C PRO A 206 51.45 -36.06 30.17
N ARG A 207 51.30 -36.95 31.16
CA ARG A 207 50.23 -36.88 32.18
C ARG A 207 50.26 -35.60 33.03
N THR A 208 51.45 -35.03 33.23
CA THR A 208 51.66 -33.81 34.01
C THR A 208 52.66 -32.90 33.31
N GLY A 209 52.49 -31.59 33.48
CA GLY A 209 53.35 -30.60 32.84
C GLY A 209 52.70 -29.24 32.68
N LYS A 210 53.40 -28.36 31.96
CA LYS A 210 52.88 -27.05 31.54
C LYS A 210 52.60 -27.05 30.05
N ILE A 211 51.63 -26.25 29.61
CA ILE A 211 51.28 -26.13 28.19
C ILE A 211 52.43 -25.46 27.44
N SER A 212 53.02 -26.18 26.49
CA SER A 212 54.09 -25.66 25.64
C SER A 212 53.55 -25.08 24.33
N ARG A 213 52.45 -25.64 23.81
CA ARG A 213 51.79 -25.23 22.56
C ARG A 213 50.27 -25.28 22.66
N GLN A 214 49.60 -24.46 21.85
CA GLN A 214 48.15 -24.45 21.67
C GLN A 214 47.80 -24.28 20.19
N ASN A 215 46.66 -24.84 19.77
CA ASN A 215 46.08 -24.67 18.44
C ASN A 215 44.56 -24.65 18.57
N PRO A 216 43.85 -23.57 18.14
CA PRO A 216 44.36 -22.35 17.49
C PRO A 216 45.26 -21.47 18.35
N ALA A 217 46.02 -20.58 17.70
CA ALA A 217 46.97 -19.67 18.34
C ALA A 217 46.25 -18.63 19.23
N ALA A 218 47.00 -18.06 20.17
CA ALA A 218 46.46 -16.99 21.01
C ALA A 218 46.09 -15.77 20.15
N GLY A 219 44.92 -15.18 20.41
CA GLY A 219 44.39 -14.04 19.66
C GLY A 219 43.57 -14.40 18.42
N THR A 220 43.60 -15.65 17.96
CA THR A 220 42.76 -16.09 16.83
C THR A 220 41.28 -15.99 17.18
N GLU A 221 40.47 -15.47 16.26
CA GLU A 221 39.01 -15.41 16.42
C GLU A 221 38.37 -16.70 15.92
N VAL A 222 37.65 -17.39 16.82
CA VAL A 222 37.00 -18.68 16.52
C VAL A 222 35.56 -18.66 17.01
N ALA A 223 34.72 -19.54 16.47
CA ALA A 223 33.35 -19.66 16.94
C ALA A 223 33.31 -20.06 18.43
N LYS A 224 32.27 -19.60 19.15
CA LYS A 224 31.97 -20.15 20.48
C LYS A 224 31.89 -21.67 20.43
N ARG A 225 32.35 -22.33 21.48
CA ARG A 225 32.43 -23.79 21.64
C ARG A 225 33.45 -24.49 20.74
N THR A 226 34.28 -23.75 20.00
CA THR A 226 35.44 -24.35 19.32
C THR A 226 36.39 -25.00 20.33
N THR A 227 36.95 -26.15 19.94
CA THR A 227 37.91 -26.91 20.73
C THR A 227 39.32 -26.40 20.44
N VAL A 228 40.06 -26.05 21.50
CA VAL A 228 41.47 -25.68 21.47
C VAL A 228 42.29 -26.88 21.93
N THR A 229 43.13 -27.40 21.03
CA THR A 229 44.07 -28.48 21.32
C THR A 229 45.33 -27.92 21.98
N VAL A 230 45.79 -28.54 23.06
CA VAL A 230 47.00 -28.13 23.80
C VAL A 230 47.99 -29.28 23.92
N TRP A 231 49.28 -28.94 23.93
CA TRP A 231 50.38 -29.88 24.16
C TRP A 231 51.09 -29.55 25.45
N LEU A 232 51.37 -30.56 26.26
CA LEU A 232 52.11 -30.42 27.52
C LEU A 232 53.58 -30.78 27.33
N THR A 233 54.45 -30.15 28.12
CA THR A 233 55.84 -30.58 28.29
C THR A 233 56.05 -30.95 29.75
N ARG A 234 56.77 -32.07 29.98
CA ARG A 234 57.06 -32.59 31.32
C ARG A 234 57.75 -31.49 32.14
N ALA A 235 57.28 -31.28 33.37
CA ALA A 235 58.04 -30.46 34.30
C ALA A 235 59.41 -31.13 34.55
N PRO A 236 60.50 -30.35 34.72
CA PRO A 236 61.76 -30.92 35.19
C PRO A 236 61.50 -31.70 36.47
N LYS A 237 62.14 -32.86 36.59
CA LYS A 237 62.05 -33.72 37.76
C LYS A 237 62.62 -32.93 38.94
N SER A 238 61.77 -32.53 39.89
CA SER A 238 62.24 -32.12 41.21
C SER A 238 62.53 -33.42 41.96
N ASP A 239 63.77 -33.87 41.89
CA ASP A 239 64.25 -34.98 42.72
C ASP A 239 64.31 -34.44 44.16
N GLY A 240 63.40 -34.92 45.01
CA GLY A 240 63.31 -34.49 46.40
C GLY A 240 64.44 -35.08 47.24
N LEU A 241 65.01 -34.28 48.13
CA LEU A 241 65.71 -34.72 49.32
C LEU A 241 65.28 -33.80 50.47
N GLY A 242 64.64 -34.36 51.48
CA GLY A 242 64.51 -33.72 52.78
C GLY A 242 65.78 -33.95 53.59
N ASP A 243 66.10 -33.01 54.47
CA ASP A 243 66.77 -33.31 55.73
C ASP A 243 66.48 -32.20 56.73
N ASP A 244 66.22 -32.63 57.95
CA ASP A 244 65.87 -31.84 59.11
C ASP A 244 67.17 -31.39 59.78
N THR A 245 67.40 -30.09 59.91
CA THR A 245 68.32 -29.54 60.93
C THR A 245 67.89 -28.11 61.26
N ASP A 246 67.32 -27.94 62.46
CA ASP A 246 67.30 -26.67 63.18
C ASP A 246 68.71 -26.46 63.76
N PRO A 247 69.32 -25.28 63.57
CA PRO A 247 69.50 -24.44 64.75
C PRO A 247 69.26 -22.93 64.49
N LEU A 248 68.58 -22.32 65.47
CA LEU A 248 68.79 -20.97 65.94
C LEU A 248 70.29 -20.58 65.91
N ASP A 249 70.64 -19.52 65.18
CA ASP A 249 71.51 -18.44 65.66
C ASP A 249 71.66 -17.34 64.59
N GLY A 250 71.39 -16.08 64.98
CA GLY A 250 71.92 -14.89 64.32
C GLY A 250 73.41 -14.70 64.68
N PRO A 251 74.15 -13.76 64.05
CA PRO A 251 73.73 -12.37 63.91
C PRO A 251 74.00 -11.69 62.55
N ALA A 252 73.37 -10.51 62.41
CA ALA A 252 73.68 -9.27 61.67
C ALA A 252 75.03 -9.21 60.87
N THR A 253 75.17 -8.51 59.73
CA THR A 253 74.86 -7.10 59.47
C THR A 253 75.12 -6.73 57.98
N GLU A 254 74.23 -5.92 57.40
CA GLU A 254 74.32 -4.89 56.33
C GLU A 254 75.04 -5.05 54.96
N ALA A 255 74.34 -4.67 53.88
CA ALA A 255 74.51 -3.36 53.21
C ALA A 255 73.43 -3.04 52.12
N GLY A 256 72.79 -1.86 52.24
CA GLY A 256 72.15 -1.02 51.17
C GLY A 256 70.69 -1.32 50.77
N ALA A 257 69.63 -0.71 51.32
CA ALA A 257 69.12 0.68 51.21
C ALA A 257 68.76 1.13 49.76
N GLY A 258 67.55 1.59 49.41
CA GLY A 258 66.38 1.96 50.22
C GLY A 258 65.06 2.03 49.42
N SER A 259 63.97 1.99 50.18
CA SER A 259 62.57 2.21 49.79
C SER A 259 62.10 3.58 50.30
N GLU A 260 61.10 4.17 49.66
CA GLU A 260 59.95 4.88 50.29
C GLU A 260 58.81 4.93 49.24
N LEU A 261 57.57 4.45 49.45
CA LEU A 261 56.51 4.71 50.44
C LEU A 261 55.55 5.86 50.05
N VAL A 262 54.31 5.48 49.65
CA VAL A 262 52.95 5.81 50.19
C VAL A 262 52.73 7.28 50.67
N PRO A 263 51.60 8.00 50.38
CA PRO A 263 50.29 7.67 50.98
C PRO A 263 48.98 8.13 50.31
N VAL A 264 47.89 7.71 50.96
CA VAL A 264 46.46 8.01 50.76
C VAL A 264 46.06 9.32 51.46
N ALA A 265 45.26 10.16 50.76
CA ALA A 265 44.26 11.17 51.18
C ALA A 265 44.62 12.40 52.05
N LEU A 266 44.26 13.61 51.56
CA LEU A 266 43.94 14.82 52.36
C LEU A 266 42.85 15.67 51.67
N VAL A 267 42.17 16.49 52.48
CA VAL A 267 40.78 16.97 52.43
C VAL A 267 40.73 18.52 52.40
N VAL A 268 39.75 19.12 51.67
CA VAL A 268 39.03 20.42 51.91
C VAL A 268 39.63 21.79 51.48
N ALA A 269 38.99 22.35 50.42
CA ALA A 269 38.13 23.57 50.36
C ALA A 269 38.62 25.04 50.14
N VAL A 270 37.73 25.72 49.40
CA VAL A 270 37.30 27.15 49.33
C VAL A 270 37.90 28.08 48.25
N LEU A 271 37.05 28.44 47.27
CA LEU A 271 36.63 29.79 46.78
C LEU A 271 36.27 29.72 45.26
N ALA A 272 34.97 29.65 44.89
CA ALA A 272 34.10 30.77 44.43
C ALA A 272 34.31 31.11 42.93
N ALA A 273 33.32 31.28 42.03
CA ALA A 273 31.87 31.37 42.08
C ALA A 273 31.26 31.34 40.64
N LEU A 274 29.91 31.25 40.57
CA LEU A 274 28.98 31.66 39.50
C LEU A 274 28.80 30.75 38.27
N SER A 275 27.62 30.50 37.67
CA SER A 275 26.19 30.70 37.98
C SER A 275 25.37 30.25 36.74
N LEU A 276 24.10 29.82 36.92
CA LEU A 276 23.05 29.52 35.91
C LEU A 276 23.26 28.27 35.02
N GLY A 277 22.29 27.42 34.67
CA GLY A 277 20.82 27.35 34.81
C GLY A 277 20.38 26.11 33.98
N LEU A 278 19.61 25.17 34.55
CA LEU A 278 18.15 25.02 34.47
C LEU A 278 17.67 24.05 33.34
N VAL A 279 16.78 23.13 33.72
CA VAL A 279 15.66 22.51 32.96
C VAL A 279 15.82 21.12 32.29
N PHE A 280 15.14 20.15 32.92
CA PHE A 280 14.26 19.08 32.39
C PHE A 280 14.58 18.35 31.07
N LEU A 281 14.61 17.01 31.10
CA LEU A 281 13.40 16.18 30.94
C LEU A 281 13.69 14.67 31.12
N VAL A 282 12.98 14.07 32.08
CA VAL A 282 12.84 12.62 32.27
C VAL A 282 11.70 12.11 31.39
N ARG A 283 11.93 11.05 30.61
CA ARG A 283 10.88 10.11 30.17
C ARG A 283 11.46 8.68 30.09
N PRO A 284 10.98 7.72 30.90
CA PRO A 284 11.32 6.31 30.72
C PRO A 284 10.29 5.62 29.81
N ARG A 285 10.74 4.94 28.75
CA ARG A 285 9.93 3.92 28.07
C ARG A 285 10.42 2.53 28.49
N GLY A 286 9.58 1.86 29.28
CA GLY A 286 9.80 0.52 29.82
C GLY A 286 9.87 -0.56 28.74
N ARG A 287 10.85 -1.45 28.88
CA ARG A 287 10.96 -2.71 28.15
C ARG A 287 10.15 -3.78 28.89
N LYS A 288 9.17 -4.40 28.24
CA LYS A 288 8.52 -5.63 28.73
C LYS A 288 9.34 -6.85 28.31
N ALA A 289 9.57 -7.73 29.29
CA ALA A 289 10.21 -9.04 29.17
C ALA A 289 9.24 -10.11 28.60
N PRO A 290 9.75 -11.26 28.10
CA PRO A 290 8.98 -12.21 27.30
C PRO A 290 8.25 -13.26 28.17
N GLN A 291 6.99 -13.57 27.85
CA GLN A 291 6.22 -14.61 28.52
C GLN A 291 6.28 -15.97 27.78
N ARG A 292 6.46 -17.01 28.59
CA ARG A 292 6.51 -18.43 28.28
C ARG A 292 5.26 -18.95 27.56
N ARG A 293 5.48 -19.85 26.61
CA ARG A 293 4.47 -20.71 25.96
C ARG A 293 3.83 -21.68 26.98
N LYS A 294 2.50 -21.78 26.99
CA LYS A 294 1.72 -22.90 27.55
C LYS A 294 0.92 -23.57 26.42
N ALA A 295 0.80 -24.90 26.53
CA ALA A 295 0.10 -25.82 25.64
C ALA A 295 -1.43 -25.61 25.62
N PRO A 296 -2.19 -26.18 24.65
CA PRO A 296 -3.54 -25.75 24.33
C PRO A 296 -4.57 -26.33 25.31
N GLN A 297 -5.37 -25.46 25.92
CA GLN A 297 -6.58 -25.86 26.64
C GLN A 297 -7.77 -25.93 25.67
N ARG A 298 -8.46 -27.08 25.69
CA ARG A 298 -9.80 -27.29 25.11
C ARG A 298 -10.73 -26.15 25.54
N ARG A 299 -11.26 -25.39 24.59
CA ARG A 299 -12.32 -24.41 24.84
C ARG A 299 -13.67 -25.14 24.97
N LYS A 300 -14.36 -24.90 26.09
CA LYS A 300 -15.80 -25.18 26.29
C LYS A 300 -16.60 -24.39 25.26
N ALA A 301 -17.67 -24.99 24.75
CA ALA A 301 -18.69 -24.33 23.94
C ALA A 301 -19.39 -23.20 24.73
N PRO A 302 -19.77 -22.09 24.08
CA PRO A 302 -20.53 -21.02 24.74
C PRO A 302 -22.01 -21.44 24.92
N SER A 303 -22.55 -21.16 26.11
CA SER A 303 -23.98 -21.27 26.42
C SER A 303 -24.80 -20.16 25.71
N PRO A 304 -26.09 -20.40 25.42
CA PRO A 304 -26.94 -19.44 24.72
C PRO A 304 -27.54 -18.43 25.73
N GLY A 305 -27.42 -17.15 25.42
CA GLY A 305 -28.01 -16.07 26.20
C GLY A 305 -27.34 -14.76 25.83
N ASP A 306 -28.13 -13.77 25.44
CA ASP A 306 -27.78 -12.43 24.95
C ASP A 306 -27.45 -12.34 23.46
N SER A 307 -28.45 -12.63 22.63
CA SER A 307 -28.54 -12.12 21.27
C SER A 307 -29.05 -10.69 21.27
N ILE A 308 -28.26 -9.76 20.73
CA ILE A 308 -28.74 -8.41 20.40
C ILE A 308 -29.76 -8.54 19.27
N HIS A 309 -31.04 -8.30 19.58
CA HIS A 309 -32.09 -8.17 18.59
C HIS A 309 -32.13 -6.74 18.05
N CYS A 310 -31.59 -6.53 16.86
CA CYS A 310 -31.91 -5.34 16.08
C CYS A 310 -33.30 -5.55 15.47
N VAL A 311 -34.32 -4.87 16.00
CA VAL A 311 -35.62 -4.77 15.34
C VAL A 311 -35.47 -3.70 14.26
N ALA A 312 -35.58 -4.08 12.98
CA ALA A 312 -35.70 -3.10 11.91
C ALA A 312 -37.03 -2.36 12.10
N TYR A 313 -36.96 -1.08 12.45
CA TYR A 313 -38.14 -0.22 12.39
C TYR A 313 -38.49 -0.04 10.90
N PRO A 314 -39.75 -0.19 10.49
CA PRO A 314 -40.15 0.12 9.13
C PRO A 314 -39.79 1.57 8.84
N ASP A 315 -39.08 1.77 7.73
CA ASP A 315 -38.68 3.05 7.19
C ASP A 315 -39.89 4.02 7.18
N PRO A 316 -39.88 5.15 7.89
CA PRO A 316 -40.90 6.16 7.73
C PRO A 316 -40.63 6.87 6.40
N ALA A 317 -41.12 6.28 5.31
CA ALA A 317 -41.26 7.01 4.07
C ALA A 317 -42.01 8.33 4.38
N PRO A 318 -41.54 9.49 3.88
CA PRO A 318 -42.21 10.76 4.15
C PRO A 318 -43.66 10.67 3.65
N ASN A 319 -44.60 10.93 4.56
CA ASN A 319 -46.01 10.94 4.22
C ASN A 319 -46.26 12.11 3.26
N LEU A 320 -46.42 11.81 1.97
CA LEU A 320 -46.71 12.80 0.94
C LEU A 320 -48.22 13.03 0.90
N GLU A 321 -48.73 13.97 1.70
CA GLU A 321 -50.12 14.43 1.57
C GLU A 321 -50.22 15.47 0.46
N ILE A 322 -50.89 15.12 -0.64
CA ILE A 322 -51.21 16.04 -1.73
C ILE A 322 -52.60 16.62 -1.45
N HIS A 323 -52.67 17.88 -1.01
CA HIS A 323 -53.93 18.59 -0.88
C HIS A 323 -54.45 19.04 -2.26
N PRO A 324 -55.73 18.77 -2.61
CA PRO A 324 -56.33 19.39 -3.78
C PRO A 324 -56.51 20.89 -3.51
N ALA A 325 -56.16 21.71 -4.51
CA ALA A 325 -56.29 23.16 -4.45
C ALA A 325 -57.73 23.56 -4.08
N ARG A 326 -57.87 24.35 -3.02
CA ARG A 326 -59.15 24.96 -2.66
C ARG A 326 -59.52 25.91 -3.80
N SER A 327 -60.56 25.54 -4.54
CA SER A 327 -61.12 26.33 -5.63
C SER A 327 -61.48 27.72 -5.12
N THR A 328 -60.67 28.72 -5.47
CA THR A 328 -61.11 30.10 -5.60
C THR A 328 -60.73 30.57 -6.99
N ALA A 329 -61.76 30.87 -7.77
CA ALA A 329 -61.67 31.32 -9.15
C ALA A 329 -60.80 32.57 -9.28
N SER A 330 -59.68 32.46 -9.99
CA SER A 330 -59.03 33.49 -10.82
C SER A 330 -57.58 33.12 -11.09
N ALA A 331 -57.27 32.84 -12.36
CA ALA A 331 -55.97 32.98 -13.05
C ALA A 331 -54.65 32.67 -12.29
N GLY A 332 -53.92 31.66 -12.78
CA GLY A 332 -52.44 31.62 -12.78
C GLY A 332 -51.78 30.71 -11.74
N LEU A 333 -51.14 29.63 -12.25
CA LEU A 333 -50.12 28.75 -11.63
C LEU A 333 -50.50 27.97 -10.34
N PRO A 334 -50.28 26.64 -10.28
CA PRO A 334 -50.29 25.93 -9.00
C PRO A 334 -48.98 26.22 -8.23
N ASP A 335 -49.08 26.98 -7.14
CA ASP A 335 -48.00 27.13 -6.16
C ASP A 335 -47.85 25.83 -5.37
N ILE A 336 -46.78 25.07 -5.63
CA ILE A 336 -46.36 23.90 -4.87
C ILE A 336 -45.27 24.34 -3.91
N TRP A 337 -45.54 24.31 -2.61
CA TRP A 337 -44.55 24.57 -1.56
C TRP A 337 -44.23 23.26 -0.83
N VAL A 338 -42.95 22.90 -0.77
CA VAL A 338 -42.44 21.74 -0.02
C VAL A 338 -41.69 22.29 1.18
N GLU A 339 -42.20 22.08 2.40
CA GLU A 339 -41.48 22.39 3.64
C GLU A 339 -40.83 21.10 4.17
N PRO A 340 -39.49 20.96 4.10
CA PRO A 340 -38.79 19.86 4.75
C PRO A 340 -38.65 20.15 6.24
N TYR A 341 -39.31 19.36 7.08
CA TYR A 341 -39.09 19.37 8.53
C TYR A 341 -37.94 18.41 8.87
N ALA A 342 -36.83 18.94 9.39
CA ALA A 342 -35.77 18.10 9.93
C ALA A 342 -36.13 17.70 11.37
N ASP A 343 -36.53 16.45 11.58
CA ASP A 343 -36.64 15.88 12.92
C ASP A 343 -35.23 15.47 13.40
N PRO A 344 -34.67 16.09 14.45
CA PRO A 344 -33.36 15.71 14.96
C PRO A 344 -33.50 14.41 15.76
N GLY A 345 -33.35 13.27 15.07
CA GLY A 345 -33.34 11.94 15.67
C GLY A 345 -32.40 11.85 16.88
N ARG A 346 -32.99 11.93 18.07
CA ARG A 346 -32.31 11.79 19.36
C ARG A 346 -32.22 10.30 19.69
N GLN A 347 -31.07 9.67 19.46
CA GLN A 347 -30.80 8.33 19.97
C GLN A 347 -30.56 8.43 21.48
N GLU A 348 -31.57 8.09 22.29
CA GLU A 348 -31.37 7.90 23.73
C GLU A 348 -31.10 6.42 24.04
N LEU A 349 -29.89 6.13 24.51
CA LEU A 349 -29.55 4.86 25.17
C LEU A 349 -30.32 4.81 26.50
N ARG A 350 -31.35 3.95 26.58
CA ARG A 350 -31.99 3.62 27.86
C ARG A 350 -31.39 2.34 28.44
N GLU A 351 -30.64 2.56 29.51
CA GLU A 351 -30.31 1.70 30.65
C GLU A 351 -30.34 0.17 30.48
N VAL A 352 -29.18 -0.44 30.76
CA VAL A 352 -29.04 -1.88 30.96
C VAL A 352 -29.43 -2.19 32.41
N VAL A 353 -30.57 -2.86 32.60
CA VAL A 353 -30.98 -3.42 33.90
C VAL A 353 -30.33 -4.80 34.05
N PRO A 354 -29.73 -5.12 35.22
CA PRO A 354 -28.89 -6.30 35.42
C PRO A 354 -29.61 -7.65 35.31
#